data_AF-A0A4Y2BER8-F1
#
_entry.id   AF-A0A4Y2BER8-F1
#
_cell.length_a   1.000
_cell.length_b   1.000
_cell.length_c   1.000
_cell.angle_alpha   90.00
_cell.angle_beta   90.00
_cell.angle_gamma   90.00
#
_symmetry.space_group_name_H-M   'P 1'
#
loop_
_entity.id
_entity.type
_entity.pdbx_description
1 polymer ?
#
loop_
_entity_poly.entity_id
_entity_poly.type
_entity_poly.pdbx_seq_one_letter_code
_entity_poly.pdbx_strand_id
1 'polypeptide(L)'
;MNVEYPPLAEPHKIIIPPLNIKLDLVKNLVKAMEKNGPAFKYLHEKFPRLSVAKIKEGFFVGPQIKQLLRDPKFEKLLRSKEKQVWDAFYQVSTHFLGNSKAENYNDLVEDMLALFKDFGCKMSLKINFLDSHLNFFPDNCG
;
A
#
# COMPACT_ATOMS: atom_id res chain seq x y z
N MET A 1 -19.84 2.62 -13.03
CA MET A 1 -19.46 3.96 -12.55
C MET A 1 -20.66 4.87 -12.76
N ASN A 2 -21.39 5.26 -11.70
CA ASN A 2 -22.51 6.20 -11.80
C ASN A 2 -21.95 7.61 -11.61
N VAL A 3 -21.58 8.29 -12.71
CA VAL A 3 -21.17 9.69 -12.66
C VAL A 3 -22.38 10.53 -13.07
N GLU A 4 -22.86 11.40 -12.19
CA GLU A 4 -24.04 12.24 -12.43
C GLU A 4 -23.80 13.33 -13.50
N TYR A 5 -22.55 13.74 -13.69
CA TYR A 5 -22.17 14.81 -14.61
C TYR A 5 -21.09 14.35 -15.59
N PRO A 6 -21.01 14.96 -16.80
CA PRO A 6 -19.92 14.69 -17.72
C PRO A 6 -18.56 14.93 -17.05
N PRO A 7 -17.60 14.00 -17.17
CA PRO A 7 -16.29 14.16 -16.54
C PRO A 7 -15.50 15.30 -17.20
N LEU A 8 -14.79 16.09 -16.36
CA LEU A 8 -13.97 17.22 -16.82
C LEU A 8 -12.76 16.81 -17.68
N ALA A 9 -12.31 15.57 -17.52
CA ALA A 9 -11.24 14.97 -18.30
C ALA A 9 -11.60 13.51 -18.58
N GLU A 10 -11.08 12.96 -19.68
CA GLU A 10 -11.27 11.54 -19.99
C GLU A 10 -10.69 10.66 -18.87
N PRO A 11 -11.39 9.60 -18.42
CA PRO A 11 -10.98 8.81 -17.27
C PRO A 11 -9.55 8.27 -17.34
N HIS A 12 -9.08 7.86 -18.53
CA HIS A 12 -7.73 7.32 -18.73
C HIS A 12 -6.63 8.39 -18.61
N LYS A 13 -6.99 9.69 -18.59
CA LYS A 13 -6.06 10.80 -18.30
C LYS A 13 -5.90 11.05 -16.80
N ILE A 14 -6.74 10.43 -15.96
CA ILE A 14 -6.73 10.60 -14.50
C ILE A 14 -5.98 9.41 -13.90
N ILE A 15 -4.65 9.48 -13.86
CA ILE A 15 -3.80 8.45 -13.25
C ILE A 15 -3.32 8.94 -11.88
N ILE A 16 -3.63 8.18 -10.82
CA ILE A 16 -3.04 8.42 -9.51
C ILE A 16 -1.59 7.91 -9.54
N PRO A 17 -0.58 8.73 -9.19
CA PRO A 17 0.81 8.29 -9.20
C PRO A 17 1.02 7.03 -8.34
N PRO A 18 1.75 6.00 -8.82
CA PRO A 18 1.97 4.76 -8.09
C PRO A 18 2.56 4.96 -6.69
N LEU A 19 3.46 5.93 -6.53
CA LEU A 19 3.99 6.32 -5.21
C LEU A 19 2.89 6.74 -4.23
N ASN A 20 1.90 7.50 -4.70
CA ASN A 20 0.79 7.96 -3.87
C ASN A 20 -0.13 6.82 -3.42
N ILE A 21 -0.23 5.76 -4.22
CA ILE A 21 -0.96 4.53 -3.89
C ILE A 21 -0.17 3.71 -2.86
N LYS A 22 1.13 3.48 -3.09
CA LYS A 22 2.00 2.78 -2.12
C LYS A 22 1.98 3.45 -0.75
N LEU A 23 2.04 4.78 -0.71
CA LEU A 23 1.92 5.57 0.53
C LEU A 23 0.61 5.28 1.26
N ASP A 24 -0.49 5.19 0.53
CA ASP A 24 -1.81 4.95 1.10
C ASP A 24 -2.02 3.50 1.55
N LEU A 25 -1.46 2.52 0.82
CA LEU A 25 -1.45 1.12 1.22
C LEU A 25 -0.70 0.92 2.53
N VAL A 26 0.53 1.45 2.65
CA VAL A 26 1.32 1.37 3.90
C VAL A 26 0.59 2.09 5.04
N LYS A 27 -0.02 3.24 4.76
CA LYS A 27 -0.81 3.98 5.74
C LYS A 27 -1.93 3.11 6.31
N ASN A 28 -2.74 2.47 5.46
CA ASN A 28 -3.86 1.65 5.91
C ASN A 28 -3.39 0.39 6.65
N LEU A 29 -2.32 -0.25 6.17
CA LEU A 29 -1.70 -1.39 6.83
C LEU A 29 -1.25 -1.02 8.25
N VAL A 30 -0.45 0.05 8.41
CA VAL A 30 0.05 0.48 9.74
C VAL A 30 -1.09 0.91 10.66
N LYS A 31 -2.16 1.48 10.13
CA LYS A 31 -3.37 1.78 10.90
C LYS A 31 -4.10 0.53 11.41
N ALA A 32 -4.06 -0.58 10.68
CA ALA A 32 -4.65 -1.85 11.10
C ALA A 32 -3.73 -2.70 12.00
N MET A 33 -2.40 -2.48 11.98
CA MET A 33 -1.43 -3.24 12.80
C MET A 33 -1.70 -3.19 14.31
N GLU A 34 -1.24 -4.23 15.01
CA GLU A 34 -1.33 -4.31 16.48
C GLU A 34 -0.40 -3.29 17.13
N LYS A 35 -0.96 -2.31 17.86
CA LYS A 35 -0.21 -1.15 18.37
C LYS A 35 0.82 -1.52 19.43
N ASN A 36 0.60 -2.61 20.16
CA ASN A 36 1.56 -3.14 21.12
C ASN A 36 2.48 -4.22 20.54
N GLY A 37 2.29 -4.53 19.25
CA GLY A 37 3.01 -5.56 18.52
C GLY A 37 4.49 -5.20 18.28
N PRO A 38 5.35 -6.21 18.08
CA PRO A 38 6.78 -6.03 17.88
C PRO A 38 7.11 -5.20 16.63
N ALA A 39 6.40 -5.44 15.52
CA ALA A 39 6.60 -4.67 14.29
C ALA A 39 6.22 -3.18 14.47
N PHE A 40 5.10 -2.89 15.15
CA PHE A 40 4.69 -1.50 15.41
C PHE A 40 5.67 -0.78 16.35
N LYS A 41 6.13 -1.45 17.41
CA LYS A 41 7.19 -0.91 18.30
C LYS A 41 8.47 -0.60 17.53
N TYR A 42 8.89 -1.49 16.64
CA TYR A 42 10.06 -1.27 15.81
C TYR A 42 9.93 -0.08 14.86
N LEU A 43 8.73 0.26 14.38
CA LEU A 43 8.54 1.48 13.59
C LEU A 43 8.94 2.74 14.38
N HIS A 44 8.68 2.78 15.70
CA HIS A 44 9.12 3.89 16.56
C HIS A 44 10.64 3.93 16.71
N GLU A 45 11.27 2.79 16.92
CA GLU A 45 12.73 2.68 17.04
C GLU A 45 13.44 3.05 15.72
N LYS A 46 12.89 2.59 14.60
CA LYS A 46 13.45 2.79 13.26
C LYS A 46 13.35 4.25 12.80
N PHE A 47 12.25 4.91 13.15
CA PHE A 47 11.98 6.30 12.75
C PHE A 47 11.83 7.21 13.98
N PRO A 48 12.92 7.44 14.75
CA PRO A 48 12.85 8.19 16.01
C PRO A 48 12.48 9.67 15.81
N ARG A 49 12.58 10.18 14.58
CA ARG A 49 12.15 11.54 14.21
C ARG A 49 10.65 11.66 13.94
N LEU A 50 9.93 10.54 13.79
CA LEU A 50 8.48 10.54 13.67
C LEU A 50 7.84 10.49 15.06
N SER A 51 6.83 11.33 15.29
CA SER A 51 6.06 11.25 16.51
C SER A 51 5.23 9.97 16.54
N VAL A 52 4.83 9.55 17.74
CA VAL A 52 3.95 8.39 17.92
C VAL A 52 2.66 8.55 17.14
N ALA A 53 2.09 9.76 17.13
CA ALA A 53 0.89 10.07 16.36
C ALA A 53 1.08 9.91 14.85
N LYS A 54 2.22 10.36 14.30
CA LYS A 54 2.52 10.18 12.86
C LYS A 54 2.63 8.69 12.49
N ILE A 55 3.28 7.88 13.33
CA ILE A 55 3.38 6.43 13.08
C ILE A 55 2.01 5.76 13.19
N LYS A 56 1.21 6.07 14.22
CA LYS A 56 -0.17 5.55 14.35
C LYS A 56 -1.04 5.91 13.16
N GLU A 57 -0.88 7.11 12.63
CA GLU A 57 -1.60 7.58 11.45
C GLU A 57 -1.04 7.04 10.13
N GLY A 58 0.03 6.23 10.17
CA GLY A 58 0.69 5.69 8.98
C GLY A 58 1.32 6.78 8.10
N PHE A 59 1.72 7.90 8.69
CA PHE A 59 2.29 9.04 7.99
C PHE A 59 3.77 8.81 7.71
N PHE A 60 4.05 8.20 6.55
CA PHE A 60 5.39 7.98 6.03
C PHE A 60 5.63 8.77 4.75
N VAL A 61 6.89 9.02 4.43
CA VAL A 61 7.31 9.54 3.12
C VAL A 61 7.94 8.45 2.26
N GLY A 62 8.05 8.70 0.95
CA GLY A 62 8.60 7.74 -0.01
C GLY A 62 9.93 7.08 0.43
N PRO A 63 10.95 7.84 0.88
CA PRO A 63 12.19 7.27 1.39
C PRO A 63 12.03 6.30 2.57
N GLN A 64 11.09 6.56 3.49
CA GLN A 64 10.86 5.70 4.66
C GLN A 64 10.20 4.38 4.26
N ILE A 65 9.26 4.40 3.30
CA ILE A 65 8.66 3.18 2.74
C ILE A 65 9.71 2.36 2.00
N LYS A 66 10.56 3.01 1.18
CA LYS A 66 11.66 2.32 0.50
C LYS A 66 12.63 1.67 1.49
N GLN A 67 12.88 2.29 2.64
CA GLN A 67 13.67 1.69 3.71
C GLN A 67 12.96 0.48 4.34
N LEU A 68 11.66 0.56 4.63
CA LEU A 68 10.89 -0.56 5.19
C LEU A 68 10.82 -1.76 4.25
N LEU A 69 10.58 -1.54 2.95
CA LEU A 69 10.55 -2.59 1.93
C LEU A 69 11.89 -3.36 1.81
N ARG A 70 12.99 -2.76 2.27
CA ARG A 70 14.34 -3.35 2.23
C ARG A 70 14.85 -3.75 3.63
N ASP A 71 13.99 -3.73 4.65
CA ASP A 71 14.38 -4.00 6.02
C ASP A 71 13.99 -5.43 6.46
N PRO A 72 14.91 -6.40 6.37
CA PRO A 72 14.62 -7.77 6.79
C PRO A 72 14.36 -7.90 8.29
N LYS A 73 14.80 -6.92 9.11
CA LYS A 73 14.48 -6.92 10.54
C LYS A 73 13.02 -6.57 10.76
N PHE A 74 12.46 -5.61 10.01
CA PHE A 74 11.04 -5.31 10.07
C PHE A 74 10.20 -6.53 9.69
N GLU A 75 10.56 -7.17 8.58
CA GLU A 75 9.84 -8.34 8.06
C GLU A 75 9.79 -9.49 9.08
N LYS A 76 10.90 -9.77 9.78
CA LYS A 76 10.98 -10.79 10.84
C LYS A 76 10.13 -10.49 12.07
N LEU A 77 9.73 -9.23 12.27
CA LEU A 77 8.90 -8.81 13.40
C LEU A 77 7.41 -8.87 13.10
N LEU A 78 7.01 -9.02 11.83
CA LEU A 78 5.61 -9.15 11.45
C LEU A 78 5.07 -10.51 11.89
N ARG A 79 3.91 -10.52 12.54
CA ARG A 79 3.26 -11.76 12.98
C ARG A 79 2.32 -12.29 11.90
N SER A 80 2.05 -13.60 11.90
CA SER A 80 1.14 -14.34 11.01
C SER A 80 0.32 -13.49 10.00
N LYS A 81 -0.78 -12.84 10.45
CA LYS A 81 -1.62 -12.01 9.58
C LYS A 81 -0.91 -10.75 9.03
N GLU A 82 -0.15 -10.03 9.86
CA GLU A 82 0.63 -8.85 9.43
C GLU A 82 1.62 -9.22 8.33
N LYS A 83 2.27 -10.39 8.45
CA LYS A 83 3.23 -10.89 7.46
C LYS A 83 2.56 -11.19 6.13
N GLN A 84 1.43 -11.89 6.14
CA GLN A 84 0.68 -12.20 4.91
C GLN A 84 0.26 -10.94 4.16
N VAL A 85 -0.30 -9.95 4.88
CA VAL A 85 -0.74 -8.68 4.30
C VAL A 85 0.45 -7.87 3.77
N TRP A 86 1.57 -7.86 4.51
CA TRP A 86 2.80 -7.21 4.06
C TRP A 86 3.39 -7.85 2.82
N ASP A 87 3.37 -9.18 2.72
CA ASP A 87 3.91 -9.91 1.58
C ASP A 87 3.07 -9.65 0.33
N ALA A 88 1.73 -9.65 0.45
CA ALA A 88 0.86 -9.27 -0.65
C ALA A 88 1.11 -7.82 -1.10
N PHE A 89 1.25 -6.89 -0.15
CA PHE A 89 1.63 -5.51 -0.45
C PHE A 89 3.00 -5.41 -1.15
N TYR A 90 3.98 -6.20 -0.70
CA TYR A 90 5.32 -6.26 -1.30
C TYR A 90 5.23 -6.74 -2.75
N GLN A 91 4.52 -7.85 -3.01
CA GLN A 91 4.32 -8.41 -4.33
C GLN A 91 3.68 -7.39 -5.29
N VAL A 92 2.59 -6.73 -4.89
CA VAL A 92 1.96 -5.66 -5.69
C VAL A 92 2.93 -4.48 -5.89
N SER A 93 3.71 -4.13 -4.87
CA SER A 93 4.65 -3.01 -4.94
C SER A 93 5.83 -3.25 -5.89
N THR A 94 6.26 -4.50 -6.06
CA THR A 94 7.40 -4.89 -6.90
C THR A 94 6.98 -5.32 -8.30
N HIS A 95 5.89 -6.07 -8.42
CA HIS A 95 5.46 -6.71 -9.66
C HIS A 95 4.34 -5.97 -10.39
N PHE A 96 3.81 -4.88 -9.83
CA PHE A 96 2.84 -4.05 -10.53
C PHE A 96 3.16 -2.56 -10.43
N LEU A 97 3.22 -2.03 -9.21
CA LEU A 97 3.46 -0.60 -8.98
C LEU A 97 4.96 -0.22 -9.05
N GLY A 98 5.80 -1.13 -9.54
CA GLY A 98 7.26 -0.98 -9.66
C GLY A 98 7.69 -0.72 -11.10
N ASN A 99 8.90 -1.17 -11.44
CA ASN A 99 9.50 -0.94 -12.76
C ASN A 99 8.98 -1.92 -13.83
N SER A 100 8.27 -2.96 -13.40
CA SER A 100 7.74 -4.02 -14.24
C SER A 100 6.30 -4.31 -13.86
N LYS A 101 5.46 -4.57 -14.87
CA LYS A 101 4.10 -5.08 -14.73
C LYS A 101 4.10 -6.58 -15.08
N ALA A 102 3.93 -7.42 -14.06
CA ALA A 102 3.85 -8.87 -14.20
C ALA A 102 2.52 -9.28 -14.84
N GLU A 103 2.49 -10.35 -15.64
CA GLU A 103 1.28 -10.78 -16.35
C GLU A 103 0.09 -11.08 -15.42
N ASN A 104 0.37 -11.58 -14.22
CA ASN A 104 -0.63 -11.90 -13.19
C ASN A 104 -0.93 -10.73 -12.23
N TYR A 105 -0.68 -9.47 -12.62
CA TYR A 105 -0.88 -8.31 -11.74
C TYR A 105 -2.32 -8.18 -11.22
N ASN A 106 -3.33 -8.62 -11.98
CA ASN A 106 -4.73 -8.59 -11.55
C ASN A 106 -4.94 -9.48 -10.32
N ASP A 107 -4.48 -10.73 -10.37
CA ASP A 107 -4.58 -11.69 -9.27
C ASP A 107 -3.83 -11.17 -8.03
N LEU A 108 -2.63 -10.62 -8.22
CA LEU A 108 -1.84 -10.04 -7.12
C LEU A 108 -2.59 -8.92 -6.40
N VAL A 109 -3.29 -8.05 -7.14
CA VAL A 109 -4.06 -6.97 -6.55
C VAL A 109 -5.32 -7.51 -5.86
N GLU A 110 -6.04 -8.43 -6.50
CA GLU A 110 -7.25 -9.05 -5.92
C GLU A 110 -6.94 -9.74 -4.58
N ASP A 111 -5.89 -10.57 -4.55
CA ASP A 111 -5.41 -11.25 -3.35
C ASP A 111 -5.02 -10.25 -2.25
N MET A 112 -4.28 -9.20 -2.61
CA MET A 112 -3.89 -8.16 -1.67
C MET A 112 -5.12 -7.45 -1.09
N LEU A 113 -6.12 -7.10 -1.91
CA LEU A 113 -7.33 -6.42 -1.45
C LEU A 113 -8.17 -7.31 -0.53
N ALA A 114 -8.26 -8.61 -0.82
CA ALA A 114 -8.93 -9.58 0.05
C ALA A 114 -8.26 -9.66 1.42
N LEU A 115 -6.92 -9.74 1.45
CA LEU A 115 -6.13 -9.75 2.69
C LEU A 115 -6.24 -8.43 3.45
N PHE A 116 -6.21 -7.29 2.75
CA PHE A 116 -6.41 -5.97 3.37
C PHE A 116 -7.78 -5.88 4.04
N LYS A 117 -8.83 -6.38 3.38
CA LYS A 117 -10.19 -6.41 3.93
C LYS A 117 -10.29 -7.30 5.18
N ASP A 118 -9.76 -8.53 5.14
CA ASP A 118 -9.74 -9.42 6.33
C ASP A 118 -8.94 -8.83 7.49
N PHE A 119 -7.85 -8.12 7.18
CA PHE A 119 -7.00 -7.48 8.19
C PHE A 119 -7.61 -6.21 8.79
N GLY A 120 -8.73 -5.71 8.25
CA GLY A 120 -9.40 -4.50 8.73
C GLY A 120 -8.82 -3.19 8.17
N CYS A 121 -8.06 -3.25 7.07
CA CYS A 121 -7.68 -2.05 6.33
C CYS A 121 -8.92 -1.38 5.73
N LYS A 122 -8.97 -0.05 5.78
CA LYS A 122 -10.09 0.71 5.22
C LYS A 122 -9.88 0.95 3.73
N MET A 123 -10.96 0.85 2.96
CA MET A 123 -10.96 1.21 1.55
C MET A 123 -10.83 2.74 1.43
N SER A 124 -9.74 3.21 0.83
CA SER A 124 -9.55 4.61 0.48
C SER A 124 -9.92 4.86 -0.98
N LEU A 125 -10.06 6.12 -1.38
CA LEU A 125 -10.24 6.48 -2.79
C LEU A 125 -9.10 5.97 -3.68
N LYS A 126 -7.87 5.89 -3.16
CA LYS A 126 -6.70 5.42 -3.92
C LYS A 126 -6.69 3.91 -4.08
N ILE A 127 -7.10 3.18 -3.04
CA ILE A 127 -7.23 1.72 -3.10
C ILE A 127 -8.42 1.35 -4.01
N ASN A 128 -9.51 2.10 -3.94
CA ASN A 128 -10.63 1.94 -4.87
C ASN A 128 -10.23 2.24 -6.32
N PHE A 129 -9.44 3.29 -6.54
CA PHE A 129 -8.91 3.58 -7.86
C PHE A 129 -8.01 2.44 -8.37
N LEU A 130 -7.14 1.90 -7.51
CA LEU A 130 -6.28 0.75 -7.84
C LEU A 130 -7.13 -0.43 -8.32
N ASP A 131 -8.14 -0.83 -7.54
CA ASP A 131 -9.06 -1.94 -7.85
C ASP A 131 -9.82 -1.73 -9.18
N SER A 132 -10.39 -0.53 -9.37
CA SER A 132 -11.27 -0.26 -10.51
C SER A 132 -10.54 0.07 -11.82
N HIS A 133 -9.27 0.45 -11.78
CA HIS A 133 -8.56 1.04 -12.92
C HIS A 133 -7.16 0.45 -13.16
N LEU A 134 -6.98 -0.86 -12.91
CA LEU A 134 -5.69 -1.54 -13.12
C LEU A 134 -5.12 -1.37 -14.53
N ASN A 135 -5.98 -1.39 -15.55
CA ASN A 135 -5.60 -1.23 -16.96
C ASN A 135 -5.09 0.18 -17.32
N PHE A 136 -5.25 1.17 -16.43
CA PHE A 136 -4.80 2.55 -16.70
C PHE A 136 -3.32 2.75 -16.34
N PHE A 137 -2.69 1.77 -15.69
CA PHE A 137 -1.28 1.85 -15.31
C PHE A 137 -0.37 1.43 -16.47
N PRO A 138 0.69 2.23 -16.76
CA PRO A 138 1.70 1.85 -17.74
C PRO A 138 2.51 0.63 -17.27
N ASP A 139 3.24 0.00 -18.18
CA ASP A 139 4.09 -1.17 -17.87
C ASP A 139 5.21 -0.86 -16.86
N ASN A 140 5.65 0.40 -16.82
CA ASN A 140 6.61 0.92 -15.86
C ASN A 140 5.97 2.04 -15.01
N CYS A 141 5.81 1.77 -13.72
CA CYS A 141 5.15 2.63 -12.72
C CYS A 141 6.12 3.30 -11.73
N GLY A 142 7.43 3.12 -11.88
CA GLY A 142 8.43 3.47 -10.86
C GLY A 142 9.72 4.02 -11.41
#